data_AF-A0A2G9UGE6-F1
#
_entry.id   AF-A0A2G9UGE6-F1
#
_cell.length_a   1.000
_cell.length_b   1.000
_cell.length_c   1.000
_cell.angle_alpha   90.00
_cell.angle_beta   90.00
_cell.angle_gamma   90.00
#
_symmetry.space_group_name_H-M   'P 1'
#
loop_
_entity.id
_entity.type
_entity.pdbx_description
1 polymer ?
#
loop_
_entity_poly.entity_id
_entity_poly.type
_entity_poly.pdbx_seq_one_letter_code
_entity_poly.pdbx_strand_id
1 'polypeptide(L)'
;MNPGSPDPEKLEKSRTAMLDECKRCERLGIGMYNFHPGSTTGTGTVEQCLKLVAETIDYIVDNTDFIVMVIETMAAQGNTIGSTFEQIRDIISMVKNKERVGVCIDTCHIFAAGYDIRTPEAYEKTMKKFDDVIGFKYLKAFHLNDSKGLRSCFI
;
A
#
# COMPACT_ATOMS: atom_id res chain seq x y z
N MET A 1 -4.55 -7.37 9.28
CA MET A 1 -3.50 -8.19 8.63
C MET A 1 -2.20 -7.39 8.58
N ASN A 2 -1.03 -8.03 8.55
CA ASN A 2 0.26 -7.34 8.39
C ASN A 2 1.14 -8.10 7.38
N PRO A 3 1.08 -7.76 6.07
CA PRO A 3 1.80 -8.48 5.02
C PRO A 3 3.32 -8.25 5.03
N GLY A 4 3.81 -7.33 5.85
CA GLY A 4 5.22 -7.08 6.10
C GLY A 4 5.67 -7.46 7.52
N SER A 5 4.91 -8.30 8.23
CA SER A 5 5.20 -8.61 9.64
C SER A 5 6.56 -9.30 9.81
N PRO A 6 7.41 -8.83 10.75
CA PRO A 6 8.69 -9.51 11.05
C PRO A 6 8.50 -10.81 11.85
N ASP A 7 7.29 -11.07 12.34
CA ASP A 7 6.90 -12.31 13.01
C ASP A 7 6.42 -13.33 11.95
N PRO A 8 7.15 -14.44 11.74
CA PRO A 8 6.83 -15.41 10.69
C PRO A 8 5.43 -16.01 10.82
N GLU A 9 4.93 -16.21 12.05
CA GLU A 9 3.60 -16.80 12.27
C GLU A 9 2.51 -15.82 11.85
N LYS A 10 2.65 -14.54 12.20
CA LYS A 10 1.70 -13.49 11.80
C LYS A 10 1.76 -13.18 10.32
N LEU A 11 2.95 -13.25 9.73
CA LEU A 11 3.15 -13.10 8.30
C LEU A 11 2.40 -14.19 7.53
N GLU A 12 2.57 -15.46 7.92
CA GLU A 12 1.92 -16.59 7.29
C GLU A 12 0.38 -16.53 7.42
N LYS A 13 -0.10 -16.17 8.61
CA LYS A 13 -1.54 -15.93 8.84
C LYS A 13 -2.08 -14.81 7.94
N SER A 14 -1.32 -13.73 7.75
CA SER A 14 -1.71 -12.62 6.89
C SER A 14 -1.75 -13.05 5.41
N ARG A 15 -0.75 -13.79 4.94
CA ARG A 15 -0.70 -14.34 3.57
C ARG A 15 -1.88 -15.28 3.30
N THR A 16 -2.17 -16.18 4.24
CA THR A 16 -3.31 -17.11 4.14
C THR A 16 -4.64 -16.36 4.05
N ALA A 17 -4.87 -15.40 4.94
CA ALA A 17 -6.11 -14.62 4.95
C ALA A 17 -6.27 -13.77 3.66
N MET A 18 -5.20 -13.07 3.25
CA MET A 18 -5.22 -12.27 2.02
C MET A 18 -5.46 -13.13 0.78
N LEU A 19 -4.89 -14.34 0.72
CA LEU A 19 -5.11 -15.26 -0.40
C LEU A 19 -6.57 -15.73 -0.47
N ASP A 20 -7.18 -16.07 0.67
CA ASP A 20 -8.60 -16.41 0.74
C ASP A 20 -9.46 -15.24 0.23
N GLU A 21 -9.19 -14.02 0.70
CA GLU A 21 -9.92 -12.83 0.25
C GLU A 21 -9.74 -12.57 -1.25
N CYS A 22 -8.51 -12.71 -1.78
CA CYS A 22 -8.25 -12.57 -3.21
C CYS A 22 -8.97 -13.66 -4.02
N LYS A 23 -8.99 -14.91 -3.57
CA LYS A 23 -9.74 -15.99 -4.23
C LYS A 23 -11.24 -15.73 -4.23
N ARG A 24 -11.76 -15.07 -3.19
CA ARG A 24 -13.17 -14.63 -3.15
C ARG A 24 -13.41 -13.48 -4.11
N CYS A 25 -12.49 -12.53 -4.23
CA CYS A 25 -12.53 -11.50 -5.26
C CYS A 25 -12.60 -12.12 -6.66
N GLU A 26 -11.78 -13.13 -6.97
CA GLU A 26 -11.81 -13.80 -8.28
C GLU A 26 -13.15 -14.46 -8.57
N ARG A 27 -13.71 -15.17 -7.58
CA ARG A 27 -15.04 -15.80 -7.69
C ARG A 27 -16.16 -14.78 -7.91
N LEU A 28 -15.96 -13.53 -7.49
CA LEU A 28 -16.90 -12.42 -7.67
C LEU A 28 -16.59 -11.56 -8.91
N GLY A 29 -15.54 -11.88 -9.67
CA GLY A 29 -15.10 -11.06 -10.81
C GLY A 29 -14.49 -9.72 -10.41
N ILE A 30 -14.05 -9.55 -9.16
CA ILE A 30 -13.40 -8.35 -8.65
C ILE A 30 -11.90 -8.45 -8.92
N GLY A 31 -11.37 -7.60 -9.79
CA GLY A 31 -9.98 -7.68 -10.26
C GLY A 31 -8.94 -6.92 -9.43
N MET A 32 -9.35 -6.14 -8.43
CA MET A 32 -8.44 -5.32 -7.62
C MET A 32 -8.66 -5.58 -6.14
N TYR A 33 -7.56 -5.77 -5.42
CA TYR A 33 -7.57 -5.98 -3.97
C TYR A 33 -6.70 -4.92 -3.28
N ASN A 34 -7.35 -3.99 -2.59
CA ASN A 34 -6.70 -2.91 -1.87
C ASN A 34 -6.28 -3.35 -0.47
N PHE A 35 -5.06 -3.01 -0.06
CA PHE A 35 -4.55 -3.36 1.26
C PHE A 35 -3.52 -2.35 1.79
N HIS A 36 -3.42 -2.31 3.11
CA HIS A 36 -2.37 -1.55 3.81
C HIS A 36 -1.07 -2.38 3.84
N PRO A 37 0.09 -1.80 3.46
CA PRO A 37 1.37 -2.53 3.39
C PRO A 37 1.86 -3.01 4.76
N GLY A 38 1.33 -2.48 5.87
CA GLY A 38 1.57 -3.01 7.20
C GLY A 38 2.57 -2.20 8.02
N SER A 39 3.29 -2.88 8.91
CA SER A 39 4.07 -2.25 9.98
C SER A 39 5.25 -3.11 10.41
N THR A 40 6.37 -2.47 10.74
CA THR A 40 7.55 -3.14 11.33
C THR A 40 7.29 -3.63 12.77
N THR A 41 6.16 -3.23 13.36
CA THR A 41 5.81 -3.47 14.77
C THR A 41 6.89 -3.03 15.79
N GLY A 42 7.86 -2.22 15.35
CA GLY A 42 9.00 -1.77 16.16
C GLY A 42 10.09 -2.82 16.36
N THR A 43 9.99 -3.98 15.73
CA THR A 43 10.92 -5.11 15.94
C THR A 43 11.73 -5.48 14.69
N GLY A 44 11.28 -5.08 13.50
CA GLY A 44 12.00 -5.24 12.23
C GLY A 44 12.50 -3.93 11.64
N THR A 45 13.37 -4.00 10.62
CA THR A 45 13.75 -2.81 9.85
C THR A 45 12.68 -2.46 8.81
N VAL A 46 12.64 -1.19 8.39
CA VAL A 46 11.75 -0.77 7.29
C VAL A 46 12.07 -1.55 6.02
N GLU A 47 13.35 -1.69 5.65
CA GLU A 47 13.77 -2.41 4.45
C GLU A 47 13.30 -3.88 4.45
N GLN A 48 13.45 -4.58 5.57
CA GLN A 48 12.94 -5.94 5.73
C GLN A 48 11.41 -5.98 5.55
N CYS A 49 10.69 -5.04 6.15
CA CYS A 49 9.24 -4.95 6.04
C CYS A 49 8.79 -4.72 4.59
N LEU A 50 9.42 -3.78 3.87
CA LEU A 50 9.13 -3.51 2.45
C LEU A 50 9.37 -4.77 1.59
N LYS A 51 10.46 -5.48 1.84
CA LYS A 51 10.78 -6.73 1.13
C LYS A 51 9.72 -7.81 1.38
N LEU A 52 9.32 -8.01 2.63
CA LEU A 52 8.28 -8.98 3.00
C LEU A 52 6.93 -8.65 2.36
N VAL A 53 6.58 -7.37 2.23
CA VAL A 53 5.39 -6.95 1.49
C VAL A 53 5.49 -7.33 0.02
N ALA A 54 6.62 -7.06 -0.64
CA ALA A 54 6.82 -7.43 -2.04
C ALA A 54 6.73 -8.96 -2.24
N GLU A 55 7.34 -9.75 -1.35
CA GLU A 55 7.22 -11.21 -1.36
C GLU A 55 5.78 -11.69 -1.12
N THR A 56 5.03 -11.01 -0.25
CA THR A 56 3.61 -11.31 -0.04
C THR A 56 2.79 -10.99 -1.30
N ILE A 57 3.05 -9.87 -1.98
CA ILE A 57 2.42 -9.55 -3.27
C ILE A 57 2.71 -10.65 -4.28
N ASP A 58 3.98 -11.02 -4.47
CA ASP A 58 4.38 -12.09 -5.39
C ASP A 58 3.68 -13.42 -5.05
N TYR A 59 3.61 -13.79 -3.77
CA TYR A 59 2.92 -14.99 -3.33
C TYR A 59 1.43 -14.98 -3.72
N ILE A 60 0.71 -13.87 -3.50
CA ILE A 60 -0.71 -13.77 -3.86
C ILE A 60 -0.88 -13.82 -5.37
N VAL A 61 -0.06 -13.05 -6.09
CA VAL A 61 -0.01 -13.00 -7.56
C VAL A 61 0.22 -14.42 -8.10
N ASP A 62 1.24 -15.15 -7.65
CA ASP A 62 1.57 -16.50 -8.14
C ASP A 62 0.45 -17.53 -7.86
N ASN A 63 -0.46 -17.24 -6.92
CA ASN A 63 -1.57 -18.12 -6.56
C ASN A 63 -2.94 -17.58 -7.00
N THR A 64 -3.00 -16.52 -7.79
CA THR A 64 -4.24 -15.94 -8.36
C THR A 64 -4.09 -15.78 -9.88
N ASP A 65 -5.21 -15.73 -10.58
CA ASP A 65 -5.29 -15.65 -12.03
C ASP A 65 -5.21 -14.19 -12.51
N PHE A 66 -6.01 -13.28 -11.93
CA PHE A 66 -6.14 -11.91 -12.47
C PHE A 66 -6.14 -10.77 -11.43
N ILE A 67 -5.96 -11.07 -10.14
CA ILE A 67 -5.95 -10.04 -9.10
C ILE A 67 -4.78 -9.07 -9.27
N VAL A 68 -5.10 -7.78 -9.21
CA VAL A 68 -4.13 -6.68 -9.08
C VAL A 68 -4.07 -6.27 -7.61
N MET A 69 -2.88 -6.37 -7.02
CA MET A 69 -2.62 -5.98 -5.63
C MET A 69 -2.43 -4.46 -5.54
N VAL A 70 -3.32 -3.76 -4.85
CA VAL A 70 -3.34 -2.29 -4.77
C VAL A 70 -2.84 -1.84 -3.39
N ILE A 71 -1.65 -1.27 -3.35
CA ILE A 71 -0.99 -0.79 -2.13
C ILE A 71 -1.59 0.57 -1.76
N GLU A 72 -2.19 0.70 -0.58
CA GLU A 72 -2.69 1.98 -0.10
C GLU A 72 -1.59 2.80 0.60
N THR A 73 -1.58 4.11 0.36
CA THR A 73 -0.75 5.05 1.14
C THR A 73 -1.16 5.10 2.60
N MET A 74 -0.21 5.30 3.53
CA MET A 74 -0.45 5.25 4.98
C MET A 74 -0.15 6.57 5.72
N ALA A 75 -0.84 6.83 6.83
CA ALA A 75 -0.76 8.08 7.60
C ALA A 75 0.51 8.29 8.47
N ALA A 76 1.58 7.52 8.24
CA ALA A 76 2.85 7.58 9.00
C ALA A 76 2.73 7.38 10.53
N GLN A 77 1.82 6.51 10.99
CA GLN A 77 1.56 6.34 12.42
C GLN A 77 2.39 5.22 13.05
N GLY A 78 3.13 5.56 14.10
CA GLY A 78 3.95 4.59 14.84
C GLY A 78 4.95 3.90 13.93
N ASN A 79 4.76 2.60 13.72
CA ASN A 79 5.68 1.73 12.97
C ASN A 79 5.14 1.35 11.57
N THR A 80 4.08 2.00 11.08
CA THR A 80 3.53 1.73 9.74
C THR A 80 4.50 2.12 8.63
N ILE A 81 4.54 1.33 7.57
CA ILE A 81 5.24 1.64 6.32
C ILE A 81 4.25 2.09 5.24
N GLY A 82 4.74 2.59 4.11
CA GLY A 82 3.91 3.07 3.01
C GLY A 82 3.43 4.51 3.17
N SER A 83 4.02 5.26 4.10
CA SER A 83 3.70 6.68 4.30
C SER A 83 4.43 7.61 3.34
N THR A 84 5.50 7.13 2.70
CA THR A 84 6.18 7.87 1.64
C THR A 84 6.02 7.17 0.30
N PHE A 85 5.98 7.97 -0.77
CA PHE A 85 5.90 7.42 -2.12
C PHE A 85 7.15 6.58 -2.46
N GLU A 86 8.30 6.92 -1.88
CA GLU A 86 9.56 6.20 -2.05
C GLU A 86 9.48 4.79 -1.47
N GLN A 87 8.85 4.60 -0.29
CA GLN A 87 8.64 3.28 0.27
C GLN A 87 7.74 2.42 -0.63
N ILE A 88 6.67 3.00 -1.18
CA ILE A 88 5.78 2.28 -2.09
C ILE A 88 6.51 1.92 -3.40
N ARG A 89 7.29 2.86 -3.96
CA ARG A 89 8.17 2.62 -5.12
C ARG A 89 9.12 1.45 -4.84
N ASP A 90 9.73 1.41 -3.68
CA ASP A 90 10.70 0.37 -3.32
C ASP A 90 10.02 -1.01 -3.26
N ILE A 91 8.81 -1.11 -2.69
CA ILE A 91 7.99 -2.34 -2.75
C ILE A 91 7.74 -2.75 -4.21
N ILE A 92 7.21 -1.84 -5.03
CA ILE A 92 6.90 -2.10 -6.45
C ILE A 92 8.15 -2.54 -7.23
N SER A 93 9.32 -1.98 -6.92
CA SER A 93 10.57 -2.31 -7.57
C SER A 93 10.94 -3.79 -7.40
N MET A 94 10.64 -4.36 -6.23
CA MET A 94 10.95 -5.74 -5.84
C MET A 94 9.91 -6.75 -6.33
N VAL A 95 8.68 -6.33 -6.64
CA VAL A 95 7.64 -7.24 -7.16
C VAL A 95 8.00 -7.72 -8.58
N LYS A 96 7.82 -9.02 -8.84
CA LYS A 96 8.15 -9.65 -10.14
C LYS A 96 7.19 -9.20 -11.23
N ASN A 97 5.89 -9.39 -11.02
CA ASN A 97 4.86 -9.02 -11.99
C ASN A 97 4.28 -7.64 -11.68
N LYS A 98 4.93 -6.60 -12.23
CA LYS A 98 4.54 -5.19 -12.03
C LYS A 98 3.20 -4.83 -12.67
N GLU A 99 2.69 -5.62 -13.61
CA GLU A 99 1.36 -5.38 -14.21
C GLU A 99 0.22 -5.70 -13.24
N ARG A 100 0.46 -6.59 -12.27
CA ARG A 100 -0.49 -6.95 -11.22
C ARG A 100 -0.27 -6.22 -9.90
N VAL A 101 0.27 -5.00 -9.98
CA VAL A 101 0.43 -4.09 -8.85
C VAL A 101 -0.16 -2.72 -9.18
N GLY A 102 -0.77 -2.10 -8.17
CA GLY A 102 -1.26 -0.73 -8.23
C GLY A 102 -1.09 0.00 -6.91
N VAL A 103 -1.48 1.26 -6.90
CA VAL A 103 -1.48 2.13 -5.72
C VAL A 103 -2.84 2.80 -5.57
N CYS A 104 -3.34 2.82 -4.33
CA CYS A 104 -4.45 3.64 -3.91
C CYS A 104 -3.92 4.83 -3.12
N ILE A 105 -4.30 6.04 -3.52
CA ILE A 105 -4.01 7.24 -2.75
C ILE A 105 -5.20 7.51 -1.83
N ASP A 106 -4.99 7.41 -0.53
CA ASP A 106 -5.93 7.91 0.47
C ASP A 106 -5.56 9.36 0.82
N THR A 107 -6.48 10.30 0.56
CA THR A 107 -6.23 11.74 0.74
C THR A 107 -6.00 12.13 2.20
N CYS A 108 -6.66 11.46 3.15
CA CYS A 108 -6.46 11.70 4.57
C CYS A 108 -5.09 11.16 5.01
N HIS A 109 -4.68 10.01 4.50
CA HIS A 109 -3.39 9.40 4.83
C HIS A 109 -2.22 10.22 4.32
N ILE A 110 -2.20 10.59 3.03
CA ILE A 110 -1.10 11.40 2.49
C ILE A 110 -1.05 12.77 3.17
N PHE A 111 -2.21 13.36 3.50
CA PHE A 111 -2.25 14.62 4.25
C PHE A 111 -1.62 14.48 5.64
N ALA A 112 -2.00 13.45 6.39
CA ALA A 112 -1.42 13.16 7.70
C ALA A 112 0.09 12.82 7.62
N ALA A 113 0.54 12.20 6.53
CA ALA A 113 1.94 11.93 6.25
C ALA A 113 2.74 13.17 5.80
N GLY A 114 2.08 14.32 5.60
CA GLY A 114 2.71 15.60 5.30
C GLY A 114 2.65 16.04 3.83
N TYR A 115 1.87 15.36 2.98
CA TYR A 115 1.61 15.79 1.61
C TYR A 115 0.44 16.78 1.58
N ASP A 116 0.73 18.04 1.32
CA ASP A 116 -0.31 19.06 1.26
C ASP A 116 -1.11 18.94 -0.05
N ILE A 117 -2.43 18.95 0.06
CA ILE A 117 -3.39 18.88 -1.04
C ILE A 117 -4.53 19.90 -0.88
N ARG A 118 -4.36 20.90 0.00
CA ARG A 118 -5.43 21.86 0.36
C ARG A 118 -5.65 22.96 -0.66
N THR A 119 -4.66 23.25 -1.50
CA THR A 119 -4.77 24.21 -2.61
C THR A 119 -4.45 23.51 -3.94
N PRO A 120 -4.92 24.05 -5.08
CA PRO A 120 -4.59 23.51 -6.39
C PRO A 120 -3.07 23.34 -6.61
N GLU A 121 -2.27 24.33 -6.20
CA GLU A 121 -0.81 24.30 -6.38
C GLU A 121 -0.14 23.24 -5.50
N ALA A 122 -0.62 23.08 -4.26
CA ALA A 122 -0.13 22.04 -3.36
C ALA A 122 -0.49 20.65 -3.87
N TYR A 123 -1.73 20.47 -4.35
CA TYR A 123 -2.19 19.25 -4.98
C TYR A 123 -1.34 18.90 -6.20
N GLU A 124 -1.14 19.83 -7.13
CA GLU A 124 -0.30 19.61 -8.32
C GLU A 124 1.13 19.21 -7.95
N LYS A 125 1.73 19.86 -6.94
CA LYS A 125 3.05 19.50 -6.44
C LYS A 125 3.09 18.08 -5.87
N THR A 126 2.09 17.70 -5.07
CA THR A 126 1.97 16.37 -4.47
C THR A 126 1.79 15.29 -5.54
N MET A 127 0.89 15.53 -6.51
CA MET A 127 0.62 14.61 -7.60
C MET A 127 1.79 14.51 -8.59
N LYS A 128 2.52 15.61 -8.85
CA LYS A 128 3.76 15.56 -9.61
C LYS A 128 4.80 14.69 -8.89
N LYS A 129 4.96 14.84 -7.57
CA LYS A 129 5.87 13.99 -6.81
C LYS A 129 5.44 12.51 -6.88
N PHE A 130 4.15 12.22 -6.83
CA PHE A 130 3.64 10.86 -7.00
C PHE A 130 4.06 10.28 -8.36
N ASP A 131 3.87 11.03 -9.45
CA ASP A 131 4.25 10.60 -10.79
C ASP A 131 5.77 10.44 -10.97
N ASP A 132 6.55 11.39 -10.45
CA ASP A 132 8.02 11.34 -10.52
C ASP A 132 8.60 10.12 -9.76
N VAL A 133 7.98 9.71 -8.64
CA VAL A 133 8.51 8.65 -7.75
C VAL A 133 7.93 7.28 -8.07
N ILE A 134 6.61 7.18 -8.27
CA ILE A 134 5.88 5.93 -8.51
C ILE A 134 5.48 5.83 -9.98
N GLY A 135 4.86 6.88 -10.50
CA GLY A 135 4.31 6.94 -11.86
C GLY A 135 2.80 6.68 -11.90
N PHE A 136 2.07 7.52 -12.63
CA PHE A 136 0.61 7.44 -12.76
C PHE A 136 0.11 6.12 -13.33
N LYS A 137 0.94 5.37 -14.06
CA LYS A 137 0.60 4.04 -14.56
C LYS A 137 0.20 3.05 -13.46
N TYR A 138 0.68 3.25 -12.22
CA TYR A 138 0.32 2.42 -11.07
C TYR A 138 -0.89 2.95 -10.29
N LEU A 139 -1.35 4.18 -10.54
CA LEU A 139 -2.52 4.72 -9.84
C LEU A 139 -3.78 3.96 -10.27
N LYS A 140 -4.43 3.29 -9.33
CA LYS A 140 -5.65 2.50 -9.59
C LYS A 140 -6.88 3.04 -8.88
N ALA A 141 -6.71 3.72 -7.75
CA ALA A 141 -7.81 4.20 -6.94
C ALA A 141 -7.44 5.44 -6.12
N PHE A 142 -8.48 6.15 -5.69
CA PHE A 142 -8.42 7.10 -4.60
C PHE A 142 -9.40 6.69 -3.51
N HIS A 143 -8.99 6.85 -2.26
CA HIS A 143 -9.92 7.01 -1.15
C HIS A 143 -10.01 8.50 -0.84
N LEU A 144 -11.20 9.08 -1.06
CA LEU A 144 -11.45 10.51 -0.88
C LEU A 144 -12.00 10.77 0.51
N ASN A 145 -11.07 10.93 1.44
CA ASN A 145 -11.34 11.15 2.86
C ASN A 145 -10.82 12.52 3.31
N ASP A 146 -11.64 13.23 4.10
CA ASP A 146 -11.20 14.42 4.83
C ASP A 146 -10.39 14.01 6.08
N SER A 147 -9.65 14.95 6.68
CA SER A 147 -8.86 14.72 7.89
C SER A 147 -9.44 15.46 9.09
N LYS A 148 -9.60 14.74 10.21
CA LYS A 148 -10.06 15.34 11.48
C LYS A 148 -9.06 16.32 12.12
N GLY A 149 -7.80 16.31 11.69
CA GLY A 149 -6.79 17.21 12.23
C GLY A 149 -5.55 17.34 11.35
N LEU A 150 -4.68 18.28 11.70
CA LEU A 150 -3.48 18.63 10.91
C LEU A 150 -2.51 17.45 10.67
N ARG A 151 -2.53 16.43 11.54
CA ARG A 151 -1.72 15.19 11.43
C ARG A 151 -2.44 13.95 11.98
N SER A 152 -3.76 13.98 12.07
CA SER A 152 -4.53 12.88 12.68
C SER A 152 -5.46 12.23 11.66
N CYS A 153 -5.08 11.03 11.22
CA CYS A 153 -6.01 10.08 10.62
C CYS A 153 -6.44 9.10 11.71
N PHE A 154 -7.74 8.87 11.87
CA PHE A 154 -8.25 7.78 12.69
C PHE A 154 -8.81 6.74 11.72
N ILE A 155 -8.13 5.61 11.61
CA ILE A 155 -8.58 4.43 10.87
C ILE A 155 -9.43 3.59 11.83
#